data_AF-A0A220S9G3-F1
#
_entry.id   AF-A0A220S9G3-F1
#
_cell.length_a   1.000
_cell.length_b   1.000
_cell.length_c   1.000
_cell.angle_alpha   90.00
_cell.angle_beta   90.00
_cell.angle_gamma   90.00
#
_symmetry.space_group_name_H-M   'P 1'
#
loop_
_entity.id
_entity.type
_entity.pdbx_description
1 polymer ?
#
loop_
_entity_poly.entity_id
_entity_poly.type
_entity_poly.pdbx_seq_one_letter_code
_entity_poly.pdbx_strand_id
1 'polypeptide(L)'
;MDLTMKEDLQKAKDLIDNEQYELAIDVLNNLNELSSKDYSYKLLFLAYSYYKVEKYDLAIHIADILLQKNSNNEYASQLKYLAYCGLEDYDDALDEIINFLSNNKANLYKVTLEELLLDIKKGLINEENKTCKIKELAVQNNINL
;
A
#
# COMPACT_ATOMS: atom_id res chain seq x y z
N MET A 1 -20.23 13.16 16.63
CA MET A 1 -19.50 13.05 15.35
C MET A 1 -19.99 14.21 14.53
N ASP A 2 -19.14 15.22 14.33
CA ASP A 2 -19.52 16.47 13.68
C ASP A 2 -19.73 16.22 12.18
N LEU A 3 -20.80 16.78 11.60
CA LEU A 3 -21.20 16.52 10.20
C LEU A 3 -20.13 17.03 9.22
N THR A 4 -19.45 18.11 9.58
CA THR A 4 -18.40 18.79 8.82
C THR A 4 -17.18 17.91 8.55
N MET A 5 -16.76 17.07 9.51
CA MET A 5 -15.56 16.23 9.34
C MET A 5 -15.76 15.09 8.35
N LYS A 6 -16.99 14.58 8.24
CA LYS A 6 -17.34 13.60 7.20
C LYS A 6 -17.40 14.25 5.82
N GLU A 7 -17.84 15.50 5.74
CA GLU A 7 -17.92 16.25 4.48
C GLU A 7 -16.52 16.50 3.91
N ASP A 8 -15.54 16.87 4.73
CA ASP A 8 -14.17 17.12 4.26
C ASP A 8 -13.41 15.84 3.85
N LEU A 9 -13.63 14.72 4.55
CA LEU A 9 -13.07 13.43 4.11
C LEU A 9 -13.70 12.96 2.80
N GLN A 10 -15.01 13.17 2.63
CA GLN A 10 -15.69 12.90 1.36
C GLN A 10 -15.17 13.81 0.25
N LYS A 11 -14.98 15.10 0.53
CA LYS A 11 -14.37 16.05 -0.42
C LYS A 11 -12.97 15.62 -0.85
N ALA A 12 -12.13 15.19 0.08
CA ALA A 12 -10.81 14.64 -0.26
C ALA A 12 -10.92 13.42 -1.19
N LYS A 13 -11.88 12.52 -0.91
CA LYS A 13 -12.15 11.38 -1.79
C LYS A 13 -12.62 11.83 -3.18
N ASP A 14 -13.52 12.80 -3.27
CA ASP A 14 -14.01 13.31 -4.55
C ASP A 14 -12.88 13.95 -5.36
N LEU A 15 -11.95 14.66 -4.70
CA LEU A 15 -10.74 15.19 -5.35
C LEU A 15 -9.85 14.06 -5.88
N ILE A 16 -9.67 12.97 -5.11
CA ILE A 16 -8.93 11.78 -5.54
C ILE A 16 -9.59 11.10 -6.76
N ASP A 17 -10.91 10.95 -6.73
CA ASP A 17 -11.69 10.35 -7.81
C ASP A 17 -11.60 11.21 -9.11
N ASN A 18 -11.36 12.51 -8.97
CA ASN A 18 -11.12 13.45 -10.08
C ASN A 18 -9.62 13.67 -10.38
N GLU A 19 -8.73 12.84 -9.85
CA GLU A 19 -7.26 12.90 -10.04
C GLU A 19 -6.60 14.21 -9.56
N GLN A 20 -7.28 14.96 -8.69
CA GLN A 20 -6.79 16.20 -8.09
C GLN A 20 -6.00 15.91 -6.80
N TYR A 21 -4.91 15.14 -6.92
CA TYR A 21 -4.21 14.57 -5.78
C TYR A 21 -3.56 15.59 -4.83
N GLU A 22 -2.92 16.65 -5.36
CA GLU A 22 -2.33 17.70 -4.50
C GLU A 22 -3.41 18.44 -3.69
N LEU A 23 -4.57 18.74 -4.29
CA LEU A 23 -5.69 19.34 -3.56
C LEU A 23 -6.26 18.38 -2.50
N ALA A 24 -6.32 17.08 -2.80
CA ALA A 24 -6.72 16.09 -1.81
C ALA A 24 -5.75 16.05 -0.63
N ILE A 25 -4.45 16.10 -0.88
CA ILE A 25 -3.40 16.17 0.17
C ILE A 25 -3.62 17.38 1.06
N ASP A 26 -3.87 18.57 0.48
CA ASP A 26 -4.13 19.79 1.24
C ASP A 26 -5.36 19.67 2.15
N VAL A 27 -6.47 19.13 1.62
CA VAL A 27 -7.68 18.90 2.43
C VAL A 27 -7.39 17.91 3.55
N LEU A 28 -6.76 16.78 3.24
CA LEU A 28 -6.47 15.72 4.20
C LEU A 28 -5.53 16.19 5.31
N ASN A 29 -4.50 16.97 5.00
CA ASN A 29 -3.56 17.48 5.99
C ASN A 29 -4.21 18.43 7.00
N ASN A 30 -5.25 19.17 6.59
CA ASN A 30 -5.99 20.07 7.45
C ASN A 30 -7.07 19.38 8.32
N LEU A 31 -7.40 18.12 8.05
CA LEU A 31 -8.32 17.35 8.89
C LEU A 31 -7.71 17.01 10.26
N ASN A 32 -8.37 17.41 11.33
CA ASN A 32 -8.00 17.08 12.71
C ASN A 32 -9.15 16.35 13.44
N GLU A 33 -8.95 15.93 14.69
CA GLU A 33 -9.99 15.38 15.59
C GLU A 33 -10.89 14.27 15.00
N LEU A 34 -10.32 13.44 14.13
CA LEU A 34 -11.05 12.35 13.46
C LEU A 34 -11.34 11.18 14.40
N SER A 35 -12.45 10.49 14.15
CA SER A 35 -12.68 9.17 14.74
C SER A 35 -11.57 8.21 14.31
N SER A 36 -11.30 7.15 15.08
CA SER A 36 -10.28 6.16 14.71
C SER A 36 -10.51 5.56 13.32
N LYS A 37 -11.77 5.43 12.88
CA LYS A 37 -12.11 4.91 11.56
C LYS A 37 -11.78 5.92 10.46
N ASP A 38 -12.20 7.17 10.65
CA ASP A 38 -12.00 8.24 9.66
C ASP A 38 -10.52 8.61 9.55
N TYR A 39 -9.77 8.53 10.67
CA TYR A 39 -8.33 8.70 10.66
C TYR A 39 -7.62 7.65 9.80
N SER A 40 -8.04 6.38 9.88
CA SER A 40 -7.49 5.32 9.02
C SER A 40 -7.77 5.57 7.53
N TYR A 41 -8.96 6.10 7.18
CA TYR A 41 -9.25 6.51 5.80
C TYR A 41 -8.41 7.71 5.36
N LYS A 42 -8.23 8.71 6.23
CA LYS A 42 -7.34 9.84 5.97
C LYS A 42 -5.93 9.36 5.62
N LEU A 43 -5.37 8.44 6.41
CA LEU A 43 -4.04 7.88 6.14
C LEU A 43 -4.00 7.13 4.80
N LEU A 44 -5.00 6.30 4.51
CA LEU A 44 -5.05 5.55 3.27
C LEU A 44 -5.09 6.49 2.05
N PHE A 45 -5.93 7.53 2.11
CA PHE A 45 -6.03 8.54 1.07
C PHE A 45 -4.75 9.35 0.92
N LEU A 46 -4.10 9.75 2.02
CA LEU A 46 -2.81 10.44 1.97
C LEU A 46 -1.72 9.57 1.34
N ALA A 47 -1.58 8.31 1.75
CA ALA A 47 -0.59 7.41 1.17
C ALA A 47 -0.82 7.24 -0.34
N TYR A 48 -2.08 7.05 -0.75
CA TYR A 48 -2.43 6.92 -2.16
C TYR A 48 -2.15 8.21 -2.95
N SER A 49 -2.56 9.37 -2.43
CA SER A 49 -2.32 10.65 -3.10
C SER A 49 -0.83 10.96 -3.19
N TYR A 50 -0.04 10.72 -2.14
CA TYR A 50 1.42 10.88 -2.19
C TYR A 50 2.07 9.97 -3.22
N TYR A 51 1.65 8.70 -3.30
CA TYR A 51 2.12 7.78 -4.33
C TYR A 51 1.80 8.31 -5.73
N LYS A 52 0.57 8.83 -5.94
CA LYS A 52 0.12 9.36 -7.23
C LYS A 52 0.84 10.62 -7.68
N VAL A 53 1.41 11.40 -6.76
CA VAL A 53 2.26 12.56 -7.07
C VAL A 53 3.75 12.25 -6.90
N GLU A 54 4.12 10.96 -6.91
CA GLU A 54 5.51 10.48 -6.88
C GLU A 54 6.31 10.92 -5.64
N LYS A 55 5.62 11.27 -4.56
CA LYS A 55 6.22 11.53 -3.23
C LYS A 55 6.35 10.21 -2.46
N TYR A 56 7.14 9.28 -2.99
CA TYR A 56 7.19 7.89 -2.52
C TYR A 56 7.59 7.74 -1.06
N ASP A 57 8.59 8.48 -0.57
CA ASP A 57 8.99 8.44 0.85
C ASP A 57 7.83 8.80 1.79
N LEU A 58 7.03 9.80 1.41
CA LEU A 58 5.84 10.19 2.18
C LEU A 58 4.75 9.13 2.09
N ALA A 59 4.54 8.52 0.91
CA ALA A 59 3.59 7.42 0.74
C ALA A 59 3.95 6.23 1.64
N ILE A 60 5.23 5.83 1.67
CA ILE A 60 5.77 4.77 2.53
C ILE A 60 5.54 5.11 3.99
N HIS A 61 5.91 6.32 4.43
CA HIS A 61 5.76 6.74 5.82
C HIS A 61 4.30 6.69 6.28
N ILE A 62 3.37 7.23 5.48
CA ILE A 62 1.95 7.24 5.83
C ILE A 62 1.34 5.82 5.81
N ALA A 63 1.72 5.00 4.82
CA ALA A 63 1.30 3.60 4.77
C ALA A 63 1.79 2.82 5.99
N ASP A 64 3.03 3.05 6.45
CA ASP A 64 3.59 2.41 7.63
C ASP A 64 2.83 2.78 8.91
N ILE A 65 2.49 4.06 9.09
CA ILE A 65 1.63 4.50 10.21
C ILE A 65 0.27 3.78 10.18
N LEU A 66 -0.31 3.58 9.00
CA LEU A 66 -1.58 2.87 8.84
C LEU A 66 -1.43 1.37 9.18
N LEU A 67 -0.34 0.73 8.76
CA LEU A 67 -0.04 -0.67 9.05
C LEU A 67 0.24 -0.90 10.54
N GLN A 68 0.89 0.04 11.24
CA GLN A 68 1.06 -0.02 12.70
C GLN A 68 -0.30 -0.02 13.45
N LYS A 69 -1.33 0.59 12.85
CA LYS A 69 -2.70 0.63 13.40
C LYS A 69 -3.56 -0.56 12.97
N ASN A 70 -3.36 -1.04 11.76
CA ASN A 70 -4.06 -2.16 11.17
C ASN A 70 -3.11 -2.95 10.28
N SER A 71 -2.43 -3.94 10.86
CA SER A 71 -1.44 -4.79 10.20
C SER A 71 -2.00 -5.62 9.04
N ASN A 72 -3.32 -5.70 8.92
CA ASN A 72 -4.00 -6.50 7.91
C ASN A 72 -4.54 -5.62 6.77
N ASN A 73 -4.18 -4.33 6.74
CA ASN A 73 -4.59 -3.43 5.68
C ASN A 73 -3.76 -3.65 4.41
N GLU A 74 -4.25 -4.54 3.55
CA GLU A 74 -3.55 -4.91 2.32
C GLU A 74 -3.36 -3.74 1.34
N TYR A 75 -4.30 -2.78 1.28
CA TYR A 75 -4.11 -1.59 0.45
C TYR A 75 -2.93 -0.75 0.93
N ALA A 76 -2.75 -0.59 2.24
CA ALA A 76 -1.63 0.17 2.78
C ALA A 76 -0.29 -0.51 2.45
N SER A 77 -0.21 -1.84 2.66
CA SER A 77 0.99 -2.58 2.27
C SER A 77 1.27 -2.49 0.78
N GLN A 78 0.25 -2.64 -0.08
CA GLN A 78 0.44 -2.54 -1.53
C GLN A 78 0.93 -1.16 -1.96
N LEU A 79 0.44 -0.07 -1.34
CA LEU A 79 0.97 1.27 -1.61
C LEU A 79 2.43 1.41 -1.19
N LYS A 80 2.82 0.82 -0.06
CA LYS A 80 4.21 0.80 0.40
C LYS A 80 5.10 0.00 -0.56
N TYR A 81 4.68 -1.19 -0.98
CA TYR A 81 5.34 -1.99 -2.03
C TYR A 81 5.53 -1.19 -3.32
N LEU A 82 4.46 -0.58 -3.85
CA LEU A 82 4.51 0.18 -5.10
C LEU A 82 5.37 1.43 -4.99
N ALA A 83 5.38 2.09 -3.82
CA ALA A 83 6.23 3.25 -3.58
C ALA A 83 7.72 2.86 -3.53
N TYR A 84 8.07 1.73 -2.91
CA TYR A 84 9.42 1.19 -2.99
C TYR A 84 9.82 0.87 -4.44
N CYS A 85 8.92 0.24 -5.21
CA CYS A 85 9.15 0.04 -6.65
C CYS A 85 9.35 1.37 -7.40
N GLY A 86 8.61 2.42 -7.04
CA GLY A 86 8.77 3.77 -7.62
C GLY A 86 10.10 4.43 -7.28
N LEU A 87 10.70 4.06 -6.14
CA LEU A 87 12.06 4.44 -5.76
C LEU A 87 13.15 3.53 -6.37
N GLU A 88 12.76 2.53 -7.16
CA GLU A 88 13.64 1.45 -7.64
C GLU A 88 14.29 0.64 -6.49
N ASP A 89 13.73 0.72 -5.29
CA ASP A 89 14.16 -0.05 -4.12
C ASP A 89 13.44 -1.41 -4.10
N TYR A 90 13.84 -2.28 -5.02
CA TYR A 90 13.22 -3.59 -5.17
C TYR A 90 13.47 -4.51 -3.96
N ASP A 91 14.54 -4.28 -3.21
CA ASP A 91 14.84 -5.11 -2.05
C ASP A 91 13.81 -4.89 -0.95
N ASP A 92 13.56 -3.63 -0.59
CA ASP A 92 12.54 -3.27 0.40
C ASP A 92 11.11 -3.55 -0.11
N ALA A 93 10.87 -3.43 -1.43
CA ALA A 93 9.60 -3.82 -2.01
C ALA A 93 9.32 -5.32 -1.79
N LEU A 94 10.28 -6.19 -2.12
CA LEU A 94 10.12 -7.63 -1.90
C LEU A 94 9.99 -7.98 -0.42
N ASP A 95 10.72 -7.29 0.45
CA ASP A 95 10.61 -7.49 1.90
C ASP A 95 9.23 -7.08 2.42
N GLU A 96 8.65 -5.97 1.94
CA GLU A 96 7.30 -5.54 2.32
C GLU A 96 6.23 -6.58 1.98
N ILE A 97 6.20 -7.08 0.73
CA ILE A 97 5.21 -8.10 0.34
C ILE A 97 5.42 -9.42 1.11
N ILE A 98 6.67 -9.83 1.34
CA ILE A 98 7.00 -11.02 2.13
C ILE A 98 6.51 -10.87 3.57
N ASN A 99 6.82 -9.74 4.21
CA ASN A 99 6.46 -9.47 5.59
C ASN A 99 4.95 -9.41 5.79
N PHE A 100 4.24 -8.72 4.88
CA PHE A 100 2.80 -8.61 4.94
C PHE A 100 2.13 -9.99 4.79
N LEU A 101 2.50 -10.74 3.76
CA LEU A 101 1.86 -12.02 3.45
C LEU A 101 2.27 -13.17 4.37
N SER A 102 3.37 -13.03 5.12
CA SER A 102 3.72 -14.01 6.17
C SER A 102 2.67 -14.07 7.28
N ASN A 103 1.84 -13.03 7.44
CA ASN A 103 0.82 -12.94 8.48
C ASN A 103 -0.60 -12.71 7.91
N ASN A 104 -0.73 -12.48 6.60
CA ASN A 104 -1.97 -12.09 5.94
C ASN A 104 -2.22 -12.89 4.66
N LYS A 105 -3.49 -12.99 4.25
CA LYS A 105 -3.86 -13.57 2.96
C LYS A 105 -3.67 -12.54 1.85
N ALA A 106 -3.23 -12.99 0.69
CA ALA A 106 -3.22 -12.21 -0.53
C ALA A 106 -4.64 -12.15 -1.11
N ASN A 107 -5.23 -10.94 -1.17
CA ASN A 107 -6.41 -10.65 -1.97
C ASN A 107 -6.04 -9.72 -3.13
N LEU A 108 -5.43 -8.58 -2.83
CA LEU A 108 -4.90 -7.61 -3.80
C LEU A 108 -3.54 -8.04 -4.35
N TYR A 109 -2.72 -8.70 -3.54
CA TYR A 109 -1.38 -9.13 -3.93
C TYR A 109 -1.35 -10.36 -4.86
N LYS A 110 -2.49 -10.95 -5.23
CA LYS A 110 -2.50 -12.17 -6.05
C LYS A 110 -1.81 -11.98 -7.40
N VAL A 111 -2.18 -10.93 -8.13
CA VAL A 111 -1.58 -10.63 -9.44
C VAL A 111 -0.09 -10.30 -9.27
N THR A 112 0.27 -9.52 -8.25
CA THR A 112 1.67 -9.20 -7.95
C THR A 112 2.48 -10.47 -7.68
N LEU A 113 1.97 -11.43 -6.91
CA LEU A 113 2.64 -12.71 -6.69
C LEU A 113 2.81 -13.51 -7.99
N GLU A 114 1.81 -13.52 -8.88
CA GLU A 114 1.91 -14.17 -10.19
C GLU A 114 3.03 -13.55 -11.04
N GLU A 115 3.14 -12.22 -11.06
CA GLU A 115 4.20 -11.49 -11.75
C GLU A 115 5.59 -11.80 -11.14
N LEU A 116 5.71 -11.77 -9.82
CA LEU A 116 6.95 -12.10 -9.13
C LEU A 116 7.41 -13.54 -9.43
N LEU A 117 6.49 -14.50 -9.49
CA LEU A 117 6.81 -15.88 -9.87
C LEU A 117 7.33 -15.97 -11.32
N LEU A 118 6.73 -15.21 -12.24
CA LEU A 118 7.22 -15.13 -13.63
C LEU A 118 8.62 -14.53 -13.70
N ASP A 119 8.89 -13.50 -12.90
CA ASP A 119 10.19 -12.83 -12.87
C ASP A 119 11.27 -13.71 -12.23
N ILE A 120 10.92 -14.50 -11.21
CA ILE A 120 11.78 -15.57 -10.69
C ILE A 120 12.09 -16.60 -11.79
N LYS A 121 11.09 -17.04 -12.55
CA LYS A 121 11.27 -18.02 -13.64
C LYS A 121 12.17 -17.49 -14.76
N LYS A 122 12.11 -16.18 -15.03
CA LYS A 122 13.00 -15.50 -15.99
C LYS A 122 14.40 -15.23 -15.43
N GLY A 123 14.64 -15.45 -14.14
CA GLY A 123 15.90 -15.16 -13.47
C GLY A 123 16.13 -13.68 -13.15
N LEU A 124 15.07 -12.86 -13.21
CA LEU A 124 15.12 -11.44 -12.86
C LEU A 124 15.17 -11.24 -11.33
N ILE A 125 14.59 -12.17 -10.59
CA ILE A 125 14.71 -12.27 -9.13
C ILE A 125 15.36 -13.62 -8.83
N ASN A 126 16.56 -13.60 -8.25
CA ASN A 126 17.39 -14.81 -8.10
C ASN A 126 18.00 -14.97 -6.69
N GLU A 127 17.72 -14.06 -5.76
CA GLU A 127 18.14 -14.22 -4.36
C GLU A 127 17.42 -15.41 -3.72
N GLU A 128 18.18 -16.43 -3.32
CA GLU A 128 17.65 -17.72 -2.89
C GLU A 128 16.58 -17.59 -1.79
N ASN A 129 16.85 -16.79 -0.75
CA ASN A 129 15.93 -16.61 0.37
C ASN A 129 14.60 -15.97 -0.06
N LYS A 130 14.64 -14.85 -0.80
CA LYS A 130 13.44 -14.15 -1.29
C LYS A 130 12.66 -15.02 -2.27
N THR A 131 13.34 -15.67 -3.22
CA THR A 131 12.66 -16.53 -4.20
C THR A 131 11.97 -17.73 -3.54
N CYS A 132 12.62 -18.38 -2.57
CA CYS A 132 12.01 -19.46 -1.80
C CYS A 132 10.78 -18.97 -1.04
N LYS A 133 10.88 -17.80 -0.39
CA LYS A 133 9.78 -17.27 0.41
C LYS A 133 8.58 -16.85 -0.44
N ILE A 134 8.82 -16.20 -1.58
CA ILE A 134 7.75 -15.81 -2.53
C ILE A 134 7.02 -17.05 -3.07
N LYS A 135 7.74 -18.11 -3.42
CA LYS A 135 7.13 -19.39 -3.87
C LYS A 135 6.27 -20.03 -2.77
N GLU A 136 6.76 -20.03 -1.53
CA GLU A 136 6.01 -20.54 -0.38
C GLU A 136 4.70 -19.76 -0.19
N LEU A 137 4.78 -18.42 -0.20
CA LEU A 137 3.63 -17.54 -0.04
C LEU A 137 2.62 -17.69 -1.18
N ALA A 138 3.06 -17.90 -2.42
CA ALA A 138 2.18 -18.16 -3.55
C ALA A 138 1.37 -19.45 -3.36
N VAL A 139 2.03 -20.54 -2.97
CA VAL A 139 1.36 -21.83 -2.69
C VAL A 139 0.34 -21.67 -1.56
N GLN A 140 0.70 -20.98 -0.47
CA GLN A 140 -0.22 -20.70 0.65
C GLN A 140 -1.46 -19.90 0.23
N ASN A 141 -1.33 -19.07 -0.81
CA ASN A 141 -2.41 -18.27 -1.36
C ASN A 141 -3.11 -18.91 -2.56
N ASN A 142 -2.86 -20.20 -2.82
CA ASN A 142 -3.42 -20.98 -3.94
C ASN A 142 -3.08 -20.42 -5.32
N ILE A 143 -1.89 -19.83 -5.46
CA ILE A 143 -1.35 -19.34 -6.72
C ILE A 143 -0.32 -20.35 -7.20
N ASN A 144 -0.55 -20.92 -8.38
CA ASN A 144 0.31 -21.92 -9.00
C ASN A 144 0.62 -21.48 -10.44
N LEU A 145 1.90 -21.52 -10.84
CA LEU A 145 2.41 -21.01 -12.11
C LEU A 145 3.39 -21.98 -12.76
#